data_AF-A0A0F9FT69-F1
#
_entry.id   AF-A0A0F9FT69-F1
#
_cell.length_a   1.000
_cell.length_b   1.000
_cell.length_c   1.000
_cell.angle_alpha   90.00
_cell.angle_beta   90.00
_cell.angle_gamma   90.00
#
_symmetry.space_group_name_H-M   'P 1'
#
loop_
_entity.id
_entity.type
_entity.pdbx_description
1 polymer ?
#
loop_
_entity_poly.entity_id
_entity_poly.type
_entity_poly.pdbx_seq_one_letter_code
_entity_poly.pdbx_strand_id
1 'polypeptide(L)'
;MGYFSNGTEGMMYEAEVCDKCVHYPHEDVGCPVMELHMLYNYEQHDNKDIANCLDTLIPRSQNELSNEQCLMFHKDPGWVDPRQMHLLEVE
;
A
#
# COMPACT_ATOMS: atom_id res chain seq x y z
N MET A 1 5.78 6.69 -13.55
CA MET A 1 5.54 5.62 -12.57
C MET A 1 6.83 5.50 -11.81
N GLY A 2 7.10 6.40 -10.87
CA GLY A 2 6.49 6.37 -9.54
C GLY A 2 7.30 5.41 -8.65
N TYR A 3 7.06 5.42 -7.35
CA TYR A 3 7.68 4.48 -6.39
C TYR A 3 7.43 2.99 -6.73
N PHE A 4 6.32 2.68 -7.42
CA PHE A 4 6.04 1.37 -8.03
C PHE A 4 6.51 1.30 -9.48
N SER A 5 6.96 0.12 -9.92
CA SER A 5 7.48 -0.13 -11.27
C SER A 5 6.42 0.12 -12.35
N ASN A 6 5.13 -0.09 -12.04
CA ASN A 6 4.00 0.21 -12.91
C ASN A 6 2.68 0.26 -12.11
N GLY A 7 1.58 0.55 -12.80
CA GLY A 7 0.26 0.72 -12.17
C GLY A 7 -0.33 -0.58 -11.66
N THR A 8 -0.01 -1.71 -12.32
CA THR A 8 -0.44 -3.04 -11.88
C THR A 8 0.20 -3.41 -10.55
N GLU A 9 1.50 -3.15 -10.38
CA GLU A 9 2.18 -3.38 -9.10
C GLU A 9 1.56 -2.52 -7.99
N GLY A 10 1.26 -1.25 -8.27
CA GLY A 10 0.56 -0.38 -7.33
C GLY A 10 -0.81 -0.93 -6.91
N MET A 11 -1.65 -1.31 -7.88
CA MET A 11 -2.98 -1.89 -7.59
C MET A 11 -2.89 -3.22 -6.82
N MET A 12 -1.91 -4.06 -7.13
CA MET A 12 -1.68 -5.30 -6.39
C MET A 12 -1.28 -5.02 -4.94
N TYR A 13 -0.39 -4.04 -4.73
CA TYR A 13 0.03 -3.64 -3.39
C TYR A 13 -1.14 -3.10 -2.57
N GLU A 14 -1.99 -2.27 -3.18
CA GLU A 14 -3.20 -1.74 -2.57
C GLU A 14 -4.13 -2.88 -2.11
N ALA A 15 -4.45 -3.81 -3.00
CA ALA A 15 -5.33 -4.94 -2.69
C ALA A 15 -4.74 -5.93 -1.67
N GLU A 16 -3.41 -6.12 -1.68
CA GLU A 16 -2.76 -7.11 -0.83
C GLU A 16 -2.40 -6.59 0.55
N VAL A 17 -2.11 -5.30 0.68
CA VAL A 17 -1.59 -4.67 1.90
C VAL A 17 -2.54 -3.61 2.42
N CYS A 18 -2.93 -2.64 1.59
CA CYS A 18 -3.73 -1.50 2.05
C CYS A 18 -5.15 -1.91 2.42
N ASP A 19 -5.85 -2.65 1.55
CA ASP A 19 -7.24 -3.09 1.76
C ASP A 19 -7.43 -3.91 3.03
N LYS A 20 -6.37 -4.58 3.49
CA LYS A 20 -6.38 -5.45 4.67
C LYS A 20 -5.92 -4.74 5.94
N CYS A 21 -5.58 -3.45 5.86
CA CYS A 21 -5.00 -2.69 6.95
C CYS A 21 -6.08 -1.91 7.72
N VAL A 22 -6.03 -1.91 9.05
CA VAL A 22 -6.95 -1.14 9.91
C VAL A 22 -6.83 0.37 9.70
N HIS A 23 -5.69 0.82 9.17
CA HIS A 23 -5.42 2.23 8.87
C HIS A 23 -5.93 2.66 7.49
N TYR A 24 -6.62 1.78 6.75
CA TYR A 24 -7.28 2.09 5.48
C TYR A 24 -8.76 2.38 5.74
N PRO A 25 -9.14 3.61 6.13
CA PRO A 25 -10.54 3.96 6.35
C PRO A 25 -11.34 3.76 5.06
N HIS A 26 -12.48 3.09 5.19
CA HIS A 26 -13.35 2.73 4.07
C HIS A 26 -13.64 3.88 3.09
N GLU A 27 -13.65 3.49 1.81
CA GLU A 27 -14.11 4.10 0.54
C GLU A 27 -13.67 5.53 0.19
N ASP A 28 -13.58 6.47 1.13
CA ASP A 28 -13.46 7.90 0.77
C ASP A 28 -12.08 8.53 0.97
N VAL A 29 -11.20 7.90 1.77
CA VAL A 29 -9.94 8.55 2.21
C VAL A 29 -8.66 7.81 1.73
N GLY A 30 -8.78 6.56 1.25
CA GLY A 30 -7.65 5.80 0.72
C GLY A 30 -6.56 5.50 1.76
N CYS A 31 -5.38 5.03 1.29
CA CYS A 31 -4.27 4.63 2.16
C CYS A 31 -3.34 5.83 2.35
N PRO A 32 -3.20 6.38 3.57
CA PRO A 32 -2.35 7.55 3.78
C PRO A 32 -0.89 7.30 3.40
N VAL A 33 -0.39 6.08 3.66
CA VAL A 33 0.99 5.72 3.31
C VAL A 33 1.16 5.65 1.79
N MET A 34 0.23 5.00 1.08
CA MET A 34 0.31 4.90 -0.37
C MET A 34 0.11 6.26 -1.03
N GLU A 35 -0.78 7.10 -0.52
CA GLU A 35 -0.98 8.47 -0.96
C GLU A 35 0.31 9.30 -0.84
N LEU A 36 1.01 9.22 0.31
CA LEU A 36 2.31 9.88 0.48
C LEU A 36 3.32 9.44 -0.59
N HIS A 37 3.38 8.14 -0.91
CA HIS A 37 4.24 7.64 -1.98
C HIS A 37 3.81 8.15 -3.36
N MET A 38 2.51 8.33 -3.60
CA MET A 38 2.02 8.87 -4.87
C MET A 38 2.29 10.37 -5.01
N LEU A 39 2.17 11.13 -3.93
CA LEU A 39 2.43 12.58 -3.89
C LEU A 39 3.92 12.89 -4.04
N TYR A 40 4.79 12.15 -3.33
CA TYR A 40 6.21 12.47 -3.20
C TYR A 40 7.14 11.60 -4.07
N ASN A 41 6.61 10.71 -4.92
CA ASN A 41 7.45 9.82 -5.73
C ASN A 41 8.40 10.54 -6.70
N TYR A 42 8.09 11.76 -7.15
CA TYR A 42 8.98 12.50 -8.04
C TYR A 42 10.07 13.21 -7.24
N GLU A 43 9.74 13.71 -6.04
CA GLU A 43 10.65 14.47 -5.19
C GLU A 43 11.75 13.61 -4.58
N GLN A 44 11.50 12.31 -4.36
CA GLN A 44 12.50 11.38 -3.83
C GLN A 44 13.75 11.25 -4.71
N HIS A 45 13.67 11.55 -6.02
CA HIS A 45 14.80 11.45 -6.94
C HIS A 45 15.91 12.48 -6.63
N ASP A 46 15.50 13.68 -6.21
CA ASP A 46 16.39 14.80 -5.96
C ASP A 46 16.54 15.11 -4.45
N ASN A 47 15.69 14.52 -3.60
CA ASN A 47 15.67 14.74 -2.16
C ASN A 47 15.83 13.42 -1.38
N LYS A 48 17.03 13.20 -0.83
CA LYS A 48 17.37 12.01 -0.05
C LYS A 48 16.56 11.87 1.24
N ASP A 49 16.15 12.98 1.84
CA ASP A 49 15.37 12.94 3.08
C ASP A 49 13.97 12.39 2.78
N ILE A 50 13.35 12.82 1.68
CA ILE A 50 12.08 12.28 1.20
C ILE A 50 12.23 10.80 0.82
N ALA A 51 13.28 10.43 0.09
CA ALA A 51 13.54 9.03 -0.24
C ALA A 51 13.63 8.15 1.01
N ASN A 52 14.43 8.57 2.00
CA ASN A 52 14.56 7.85 3.27
C ASN A 52 13.23 7.78 4.04
N CYS A 53 12.42 8.84 4.04
CA CYS A 53 11.11 8.84 4.68
C CYS A 53 10.15 7.83 4.03
N LEU A 54 10.10 7.79 2.70
CA LEU A 54 9.27 6.86 1.94
C LEU A 54 9.74 5.41 2.15
N ASP A 55 11.04 5.15 2.00
CA ASP A 55 11.65 3.82 2.19
C ASP A 55 11.51 3.30 3.63
N THR A 56 11.38 4.19 4.62
CA THR A 56 11.07 3.79 6.00
C THR A 56 9.64 3.26 6.13
N LEU A 57 8.69 3.84 5.40
CA LEU A 57 7.28 3.45 5.48
C LEU A 57 7.01 2.16 4.69
N ILE A 58 7.57 2.07 3.48
CA ILE A 58 7.54 0.88 2.65
C ILE A 58 8.99 0.56 2.27
N PRO A 59 9.61 -0.44 2.90
CA PRO A 59 10.99 -0.82 2.57
C PRO A 59 11.10 -1.39 1.16
N ARG A 60 12.23 -1.11 0.50
CA ARG A 60 12.64 -1.81 -0.72
C ARG A 60 13.28 -3.15 -0.37
N SER A 61 13.05 -4.15 -1.20
CA SER A 61 13.70 -5.45 -1.06
C SER A 61 15.21 -5.35 -1.25
N GLN A 62 15.96 -6.37 -0.83
CA GLN A 62 17.43 -6.36 -0.90
C GLN A 62 18.01 -6.17 -2.31
N ASN A 63 17.25 -6.53 -3.35
CA ASN A 63 17.64 -6.32 -4.74
C ASN A 63 17.06 -5.02 -5.34
N GLU A 64 16.32 -4.25 -4.54
CA GLU A 64 15.60 -3.03 -4.92
C GLU A 64 14.63 -3.21 -6.09
N LEU A 65 14.25 -4.45 -6.43
CA LEU A 65 13.35 -4.76 -7.55
C LEU A 65 11.89 -4.81 -7.13
N SER A 66 11.60 -4.81 -5.83
CA SER A 66 10.24 -4.90 -5.30
C SER A 66 10.09 -4.10 -4.01
N ASN A 67 8.84 -3.80 -3.67
CA ASN A 67 8.47 -3.28 -2.37
C ASN A 67 8.21 -4.42 -1.38
N GLU A 68 8.65 -4.24 -0.14
CA GLU A 68 8.32 -5.10 0.99
C GLU A 68 7.00 -4.66 1.63
N GLN A 69 6.54 -5.41 2.63
CA GLN A 69 5.35 -5.04 3.38
C GLN A 69 5.57 -3.72 4.15
N CYS A 70 4.56 -2.84 4.10
CA CYS A 70 4.55 -1.57 4.81
C CYS A 70 4.76 -1.79 6.31
N LEU A 71 5.64 -1.00 6.94
CA LEU A 71 5.92 -1.12 8.38
C LEU A 71 4.76 -0.64 9.26
N MET A 72 3.84 0.16 8.70
CA MET A 72 2.62 0.61 9.38
C MET A 72 1.44 -0.35 9.17
N PHE A 73 1.65 -1.47 8.47
CA PHE A 73 0.61 -2.46 8.24
C PHE A 73 0.18 -3.08 9.57
N HIS A 74 -1.11 -2.97 9.86
CA HIS A 74 -1.76 -3.69 10.93
C HIS A 74 -3.03 -4.31 10.38
N LYS A 75 -3.09 -5.64 10.36
CA LYS A 75 -4.21 -6.37 9.77
C LYS A 75 -5.51 -5.98 10.48
N ASP A 76 -6.50 -5.54 9.71
CA ASP A 76 -7.83 -5.28 10.23
C ASP A 76 -8.49 -6.61 10.65
N PRO A 77 -8.85 -6.77 11.94
CA PRO A 77 -9.56 -7.97 12.41
C PRO A 77 -10.96 -8.12 11.79
N GLY A 78 -11.57 -7.04 11.30
CA GLY A 78 -12.88 -7.04 10.64
C GLY A 78 -12.82 -7.30 9.13
N TRP A 79 -11.62 -7.37 8.53
CA TRP A 79 -11.50 -7.57 7.10
C TRP A 79 -12.01 -8.94 6.68
N VAL A 80 -12.97 -8.94 5.75
CA VAL A 80 -13.54 -10.12 5.10
C VAL A 80 -13.12 -10.13 3.64
N ASP A 81 -12.70 -11.30 3.14
CA ASP A 81 -12.36 -11.45 1.72
C ASP A 81 -13.63 -11.22 0.88
N PRO A 82 -13.65 -10.21 -0.02
CA PRO A 82 -14.81 -9.94 -0.85
C PRO A 82 -15.25 -11.14 -1.70
N ARG A 83 -14.32 -12.04 -2.03
CA ARG A 83 -14.60 -13.29 -2.77
C ARG A 83 -15.35 -14.32 -1.92
N GLN A 84 -15.32 -14.18 -0.60
CA GLN A 84 -16.02 -15.06 0.35
C GLN A 84 -17.39 -14.52 0.78
N MET A 85 -17.68 -13.23 0.58
CA MET A 85 -18.98 -12.63 0.92
C MET A 85 -20.14 -13.20 0.09
N HIS A 86 -19.89 -13.63 -1.15
CA HIS A 86 -20.94 -14.20 -2.02
C HIS A 86 -21.53 -15.53 -1.52
N LEU A 87 -20.91 -16.15 -0.51
CA LEU A 87 -21.39 -17.41 0.10
C LEU A 87 -22.31 -17.21 1.31
N LEU A 88 -22.41 -15.99 1.84
CA LEU A 88 -23.17 -15.68 3.07
C LEU A 88 -24.57 -15.09 2.81
N GLU A 89 -24.93 -14.80 1.56
CA GLU A 89 -26.22 -14.22 1.18
C GLU A 89 -27.23 -15.25 0.62
N VAL A 90 -26.92 -16.55 0.68
CA VAL A 90 -27.71 -17.63 0.08
C VAL A 90 -28.46 -18.49 1.12
N GLU A 91 -28.58 -18.03 2.37
CA GLU A 91 -29.38 -18.69 3.42
C GLU A 91 -30.71 -17.98 3.71
#